data_AF-A0A3R8ZPW3-F1
#
_entry.id   AF-A0A3R8ZPW3-F1
#
_cell.length_a   1.000
_cell.length_b   1.000
_cell.length_c   1.000
_cell.angle_alpha   90.00
_cell.angle_beta   90.00
_cell.angle_gamma   90.00
#
_symmetry.space_group_name_H-M   'P 1'
#
loop_
_entity.id
_entity.type
_entity.pdbx_description
1 polymer ?
#
loop_
_entity_poly.entity_id
_entity_poly.type
_entity_poly.pdbx_seq_one_letter_code
_entity_poly.pdbx_strand_id
1 'polypeptide(L)'
;MDLEIIDLDTPQPGGKVGDPARVAFEKVNDNFSAVGAALPEKTANEFVFSGTDITEISLGIRNDGGGTPVLHYHFKHPTAGFPGDGQLVGGAGSRPWTGAGYSDHSTAAYHLIATQAHTASAQGTDFRVLATPLGATQSGRVYVANFNGDGDVIVSKGLTQRKVVPEERGRGIEIARNAAPAEISLVSNYPGFGSLIRGYTIGGTVVAPTATPGSSAVGIGLCGHDGSAFVGSKAIVALIAGTNWTTTSTPTFVSLETTAAGSTTRTRRWVVADSGHLQPSADNTYDLGSGSSRVRQIYSNNSAISTSDAELKTSPRDLNAEELAAFSEIGRLPMLWRWLSKAGCSADDGRLHAGPTVQAAIAVMDSHGLNWRHYGCFCYDSWQAEAATVNDEGEVIRPARDAGEIYGLRKDELLFLVTRAMLSELDAMRNAA
;
A
#
# COMPACT_ATOMS: atom_id res chain seq x y z
N MET A 1 -14.25 -54.20 -12.06
CA MET A 1 -15.30 -53.65 -11.18
C MET A 1 -16.54 -54.37 -11.64
N ASP A 2 -16.85 -55.47 -10.97
CA ASP A 2 -18.00 -56.28 -11.32
C ASP A 2 -19.25 -55.45 -11.02
N LEU A 3 -20.04 -55.20 -12.07
CA LEU A 3 -21.34 -54.57 -11.94
C LEU A 3 -22.21 -55.52 -11.14
N GLU A 4 -22.60 -55.12 -9.93
CA GLU A 4 -23.65 -55.82 -9.19
C GLU A 4 -24.97 -55.59 -9.93
N ILE A 5 -25.41 -56.62 -10.65
CA ILE A 5 -26.75 -56.67 -11.22
C ILE A 5 -27.70 -56.93 -10.06
N ILE A 6 -28.54 -55.93 -9.75
CA ILE A 6 -29.57 -56.08 -8.72
C ILE A 6 -30.64 -57.03 -9.26
N ASP A 7 -30.73 -58.18 -8.62
CA ASP A 7 -31.73 -59.21 -8.86
C ASP A 7 -33.10 -58.74 -8.34
N LEU A 8 -34.03 -58.51 -9.26
CA LEU A 8 -35.40 -58.09 -8.97
C LEU A 8 -36.38 -59.26 -8.87
N ASP A 9 -35.93 -60.47 -9.20
CA ASP A 9 -36.80 -61.64 -9.40
C ASP A 9 -36.64 -62.68 -8.27
N THR A 10 -35.56 -62.61 -7.48
CA THR A 10 -35.32 -63.52 -6.36
C THR A 10 -35.86 -62.96 -5.03
N PRO A 11 -36.81 -63.66 -4.37
CA PRO A 11 -37.31 -63.25 -3.05
C PRO A 11 -36.21 -63.27 -1.99
N GLN A 12 -36.01 -62.14 -1.30
CA GLN A 12 -34.96 -61.99 -0.29
C GLN A 12 -35.23 -62.86 0.96
N PRO A 13 -34.20 -63.51 1.55
CA PRO A 13 -34.40 -64.38 2.72
C PRO A 13 -34.74 -63.53 3.96
N GLY A 14 -36.02 -63.56 4.37
CA GLY A 14 -36.51 -62.87 5.57
C GLY A 14 -37.59 -61.81 5.34
N GLY A 15 -38.00 -61.54 4.09
CA GLY A 15 -39.15 -60.68 3.80
C GLY A 15 -40.47 -61.38 4.18
N LYS A 16 -41.19 -60.86 5.18
CA LYS A 16 -42.51 -61.39 5.57
C LYS A 16 -43.49 -61.21 4.40
N VAL A 17 -44.20 -62.28 4.07
CA VAL A 17 -45.25 -62.30 3.04
C VAL A 17 -46.37 -61.35 3.44
N GLY A 18 -46.62 -60.31 2.64
CA GLY A 18 -47.79 -59.44 2.77
C GLY A 18 -47.51 -57.94 2.89
N ASP A 19 -46.26 -57.49 3.01
CA ASP A 19 -45.97 -56.06 2.92
C ASP A 19 -46.05 -55.63 1.44
N PRO A 20 -46.86 -54.61 1.08
CA PRO A 20 -46.87 -54.07 -0.26
C PRO A 20 -45.49 -53.52 -0.62
N ALA A 21 -45.08 -53.69 -1.88
CA ALA A 21 -43.84 -53.15 -2.42
C ALA A 21 -43.69 -51.68 -2.02
N ARG A 22 -42.64 -51.34 -1.28
CA ARG A 22 -42.34 -49.94 -0.98
C ARG A 22 -41.85 -49.30 -2.28
N VAL A 23 -42.57 -48.27 -2.69
CA VAL A 23 -42.23 -47.50 -3.87
C VAL A 23 -40.86 -46.84 -3.63
N ALA A 24 -39.85 -47.20 -4.43
CA ALA A 24 -38.53 -46.59 -4.33
C ALA A 24 -38.55 -45.10 -4.70
N PHE A 25 -39.52 -44.67 -5.52
CA PHE A 25 -39.81 -43.28 -5.88
C PHE A 25 -41.31 -43.07 -6.11
N GLU A 26 -41.99 -42.32 -5.24
CA GLU A 26 -43.42 -42.02 -5.39
C GLU A 26 -43.62 -40.79 -6.29
N LYS A 27 -44.43 -40.95 -7.33
CA LYS A 27 -44.79 -39.89 -8.27
C LYS A 27 -45.75 -38.92 -7.59
N VAL A 28 -45.34 -37.67 -7.35
CA VAL A 28 -46.13 -36.71 -6.57
C VAL A 28 -47.14 -35.90 -7.41
N ASN A 29 -47.06 -35.94 -8.75
CA ASN A 29 -48.11 -35.44 -9.66
C ASN A 29 -47.97 -35.99 -11.10
N ASP A 30 -49.06 -35.94 -11.87
CA ASP A 30 -49.14 -36.43 -13.26
C ASP A 30 -48.71 -35.40 -14.32
N ASN A 31 -48.06 -34.30 -13.92
CA ASN A 31 -47.83 -33.14 -14.80
C ASN A 31 -46.55 -33.19 -15.66
N PHE A 32 -45.79 -34.29 -15.67
CA PHE A 32 -44.57 -34.42 -16.48
C PHE A 32 -44.67 -35.60 -17.46
N SER A 33 -44.54 -35.31 -18.76
CA SER A 33 -44.52 -36.30 -19.86
C SER A 33 -43.12 -36.77 -20.25
N ALA A 34 -42.04 -36.38 -19.56
CA ALA A 34 -40.70 -36.85 -19.92
C ALA A 34 -39.79 -37.09 -18.70
N VAL A 35 -39.28 -38.31 -18.61
CA VAL A 35 -38.01 -38.64 -17.96
C VAL A 35 -36.96 -38.66 -19.07
N GLY A 36 -36.05 -37.69 -19.05
CA GLY A 36 -34.80 -37.65 -19.81
C GLY A 36 -34.89 -37.86 -21.33
N ALA A 37 -34.84 -36.77 -22.10
CA ALA A 37 -34.46 -36.83 -23.51
C ALA A 37 -32.97 -36.47 -23.65
N ALA A 38 -32.21 -37.29 -24.37
CA ALA A 38 -30.86 -36.92 -24.79
C ALA A 38 -30.95 -35.70 -25.71
N LEU A 39 -30.19 -34.63 -25.41
CA LEU A 39 -30.01 -33.55 -26.37
C LEU A 39 -29.23 -34.09 -27.58
N PRO A 40 -29.55 -33.71 -28.83
CA PRO A 40 -28.91 -34.25 -30.03
C PRO A 40 -27.41 -33.95 -30.17
N GLU A 41 -26.82 -33.18 -29.25
CA GLU A 41 -25.44 -32.72 -29.37
C GLU A 41 -24.61 -33.01 -28.10
N LYS A 42 -23.61 -33.87 -28.29
CA LYS A 42 -22.46 -34.26 -27.44
C LYS A 42 -22.60 -35.44 -26.46
N THR A 43 -22.08 -36.59 -26.93
CA THR A 43 -21.46 -37.74 -26.23
C THR A 43 -22.00 -38.15 -24.85
N ALA A 44 -22.97 -39.07 -24.85
CA ALA A 44 -23.21 -40.24 -23.97
C ALA A 44 -23.17 -40.16 -22.41
N ASN A 45 -22.78 -39.07 -21.75
CA ASN A 45 -22.60 -39.04 -20.29
C ASN A 45 -23.26 -37.83 -19.59
N GLU A 46 -24.40 -37.34 -20.10
CA GLU A 46 -25.10 -36.18 -19.54
C GLU A 46 -26.50 -36.56 -19.05
N PHE A 47 -26.87 -36.06 -17.88
CA PHE A 47 -28.23 -36.15 -17.35
C PHE A 47 -28.88 -34.76 -17.42
N VAL A 48 -29.91 -34.64 -18.24
CA VAL A 48 -30.55 -33.35 -18.57
C VAL A 48 -31.97 -33.31 -18.01
N PHE A 49 -32.27 -32.24 -17.28
CA PHE A 49 -33.62 -31.87 -16.89
C PHE A 49 -34.14 -30.77 -17.83
N SER A 50 -35.27 -31.01 -18.49
CA SER A 50 -35.92 -30.06 -19.40
C SER A 50 -37.39 -29.84 -19.01
N GLY A 51 -37.89 -28.61 -19.17
CA GLY A 51 -39.25 -28.22 -18.85
C GLY A 51 -39.77 -27.16 -19.83
N THR A 52 -41.08 -27.02 -19.93
CA THR A 52 -41.75 -26.10 -20.86
C THR A 52 -42.19 -24.78 -20.19
N ASP A 53 -41.96 -24.63 -18.89
CA ASP A 53 -42.22 -23.38 -18.19
C ASP A 53 -41.24 -22.31 -18.69
N ILE A 54 -41.78 -21.17 -19.14
CA ILE A 54 -41.01 -20.06 -19.69
C ILE A 54 -40.32 -19.21 -18.61
N THR A 55 -40.64 -19.46 -17.34
CA THR A 55 -40.15 -18.69 -16.20
C THR A 55 -38.97 -19.38 -15.54
N GLU A 56 -39.13 -20.65 -15.12
CA GLU A 56 -38.13 -21.36 -14.33
C GLU A 56 -38.30 -22.89 -14.37
N ILE A 57 -37.19 -23.61 -14.19
CA ILE A 57 -37.15 -25.03 -13.81
C ILE A 57 -36.31 -25.14 -12.52
N SER A 58 -36.78 -25.91 -11.53
CA SER A 58 -36.05 -26.13 -10.27
C SER A 58 -35.62 -27.58 -10.08
N LEU A 59 -34.43 -27.77 -9.49
CA LEU A 59 -33.88 -29.06 -9.08
C LEU A 59 -33.47 -28.97 -7.60
N GLY A 60 -33.89 -29.93 -6.78
CA GLY A 60 -33.64 -29.90 -5.34
C GLY A 60 -33.27 -31.26 -4.75
N ILE A 61 -32.47 -31.22 -3.69
CA ILE A 61 -32.18 -32.36 -2.80
C ILE A 61 -32.70 -31.97 -1.41
N ARG A 62 -33.54 -32.81 -0.80
CA ARG A 62 -34.20 -32.51 0.47
C ARG A 62 -33.99 -33.65 1.46
N ASN A 63 -33.74 -33.30 2.73
CA ASN A 63 -33.66 -34.25 3.84
C ASN A 63 -34.56 -33.78 4.99
N ASP A 64 -35.71 -34.42 5.15
CA ASP A 64 -36.69 -34.10 6.19
C ASP A 64 -36.38 -34.75 7.56
N GLY A 65 -35.32 -35.56 7.63
CA GLY A 65 -34.87 -36.24 8.86
C GLY A 65 -33.91 -35.41 9.72
N GLY A 66 -33.63 -34.16 9.37
CA GLY A 66 -32.75 -33.25 10.13
C GLY A 66 -31.25 -33.35 9.80
N GLY A 67 -30.86 -34.21 8.84
CA GLY A 67 -29.50 -34.26 8.30
C GLY A 67 -29.25 -33.24 7.19
N THR A 68 -27.98 -33.05 6.78
CA THR A 68 -27.61 -32.10 5.73
C THR A 68 -27.73 -32.71 4.32
N PRO A 69 -28.45 -32.08 3.38
CA PRO A 69 -28.43 -32.49 1.97
C PRO A 69 -27.14 -31.97 1.30
N VAL A 70 -26.17 -32.84 1.05
CA VAL A 70 -24.88 -32.48 0.46
C VAL A 70 -24.72 -33.10 -0.92
N LEU A 71 -24.22 -32.29 -1.88
CA LEU A 71 -23.79 -32.77 -3.18
C LEU A 71 -22.26 -32.93 -3.17
N HIS A 72 -21.78 -34.13 -3.50
CA HIS A 72 -20.35 -34.44 -3.57
C HIS A 72 -19.90 -34.67 -5.01
N TYR A 73 -18.70 -34.19 -5.33
CA TYR A 73 -17.98 -34.58 -6.53
C TYR A 73 -17.01 -35.72 -6.17
N HIS A 74 -17.13 -36.85 -6.87
CA HIS A 74 -16.22 -37.98 -6.72
C HIS A 74 -15.36 -38.08 -7.97
N PHE A 75 -14.06 -37.87 -7.81
CA PHE A 75 -13.09 -38.01 -8.89
C PHE A 75 -12.05 -39.08 -8.54
N LYS A 76 -11.75 -39.95 -9.51
CA LYS A 76 -10.67 -40.92 -9.42
C LYS A 76 -9.85 -40.86 -10.70
N HIS A 77 -8.53 -40.72 -10.57
CA HIS A 77 -7.66 -40.77 -11.73
C HIS A 77 -7.68 -42.18 -12.34
N PRO A 78 -7.90 -42.33 -13.65
CA PRO A 78 -8.15 -43.64 -14.28
C PRO A 78 -6.97 -44.61 -14.15
N THR A 79 -5.73 -44.11 -14.22
CA THR A 79 -4.51 -44.92 -14.12
C THR A 79 -3.78 -44.78 -12.79
N ALA A 80 -3.51 -43.56 -12.33
CA ALA A 80 -2.81 -43.29 -11.07
C ALA A 80 -3.62 -43.63 -9.80
N GLY A 81 -4.95 -43.78 -9.89
CA GLY A 81 -5.81 -44.13 -8.76
C GLY A 81 -6.15 -42.97 -7.81
N PHE A 82 -5.39 -41.87 -7.83
CA PHE A 82 -5.63 -40.64 -7.07
C PHE A 82 -5.39 -39.40 -7.96
N PRO A 83 -6.06 -38.26 -7.69
CA PRO A 83 -5.79 -37.03 -8.42
C PRO A 83 -4.37 -36.51 -8.16
N GLY A 84 -3.75 -35.97 -9.21
CA GLY A 84 -2.45 -35.29 -9.14
C GLY A 84 -2.58 -33.78 -8.89
N ASP A 85 -1.43 -33.10 -8.74
CA ASP A 85 -1.38 -31.64 -8.62
C ASP A 85 -2.00 -30.95 -9.86
N GLY A 86 -2.81 -29.92 -9.62
CA GLY A 86 -3.52 -29.16 -10.64
C GLY A 86 -4.79 -29.82 -11.18
N GLN A 87 -5.15 -31.02 -10.71
CA GLN A 87 -6.28 -31.77 -11.26
C GLN A 87 -7.63 -31.23 -10.76
N LEU A 88 -8.57 -31.08 -11.69
CA LEU A 88 -9.96 -30.75 -11.38
C LEU A 88 -10.65 -31.97 -10.76
N VAL A 89 -11.01 -31.87 -9.48
CA VAL A 89 -11.67 -32.95 -8.72
C VAL A 89 -13.16 -32.72 -8.54
N GLY A 90 -13.65 -31.53 -8.88
CA GLY A 90 -15.07 -31.20 -8.88
C GLY A 90 -15.34 -29.79 -9.37
N GLY A 91 -16.58 -29.50 -9.79
CA GLY A 91 -16.96 -28.15 -10.21
C GLY A 91 -18.33 -28.09 -10.86
N ALA A 92 -18.90 -26.90 -10.89
CA ALA A 92 -20.13 -26.59 -11.62
C ALA A 92 -20.04 -25.21 -12.27
N GLY A 93 -20.81 -25.00 -13.33
CA GLY A 93 -20.85 -23.72 -14.01
C GLY A 93 -21.89 -23.63 -15.13
N SER A 94 -22.24 -22.40 -15.50
CA SER A 94 -23.26 -22.10 -16.49
C SER A 94 -22.71 -22.15 -17.92
N ARG A 95 -23.49 -22.73 -18.84
CA ARG A 95 -23.19 -22.79 -20.28
C ARG A 95 -24.30 -22.04 -21.02
N PRO A 96 -24.07 -20.80 -21.49
CA PRO A 96 -25.10 -20.01 -22.15
C PRO A 96 -25.43 -20.52 -23.56
N TRP A 97 -26.67 -20.33 -23.99
CA TRP A 97 -27.12 -20.53 -25.37
C TRP A 97 -26.66 -19.36 -26.25
N THR A 98 -26.12 -19.67 -27.43
CA THR A 98 -25.51 -18.69 -28.34
C THR A 98 -26.38 -18.37 -29.57
N GLY A 99 -27.56 -18.97 -29.69
CA GLY A 99 -28.38 -18.93 -30.90
C GLY A 99 -28.19 -20.17 -31.79
N ALA A 100 -27.01 -20.79 -31.77
CA ALA A 100 -26.70 -22.02 -32.52
C ALA A 100 -26.48 -23.25 -31.64
N GLY A 101 -26.16 -23.05 -30.35
CA GLY A 101 -25.81 -24.11 -29.42
C GLY A 101 -25.45 -23.56 -28.05
N TYR A 102 -25.31 -24.45 -27.06
CA TYR A 102 -24.68 -24.10 -25.79
C TYR A 102 -23.16 -23.99 -25.94
N SER A 103 -22.53 -23.11 -25.16
CA SER A 103 -21.06 -23.03 -25.11
C SER A 103 -20.43 -24.39 -24.74
N ASP A 104 -19.27 -24.76 -25.28
CA ASP A 104 -18.63 -26.06 -24.99
C ASP A 104 -18.18 -26.21 -23.53
N HIS A 105 -17.86 -25.11 -22.87
CA HIS A 105 -17.45 -25.04 -21.48
C HIS A 105 -18.24 -23.98 -20.75
N SER A 106 -18.25 -24.07 -19.42
CA SER A 106 -18.89 -23.05 -18.59
C SER A 106 -18.19 -21.70 -18.73
N THR A 107 -18.98 -20.64 -18.95
CA THR A 107 -18.51 -19.23 -19.02
C THR A 107 -18.39 -18.60 -17.63
N ALA A 108 -19.15 -19.09 -16.66
CA ALA A 108 -18.94 -18.83 -15.24
C ALA A 108 -18.98 -20.15 -14.47
N ALA A 109 -18.03 -20.38 -13.57
CA ALA A 109 -17.91 -21.64 -12.85
C ALA A 109 -17.18 -21.48 -11.51
N TYR A 110 -17.35 -22.47 -10.63
CA TYR A 110 -16.42 -22.73 -9.55
C TYR A 110 -15.78 -24.10 -9.72
N HIS A 111 -14.52 -24.23 -9.35
CA HIS A 111 -13.77 -25.48 -9.41
C HIS A 111 -13.13 -25.82 -8.06
N LEU A 112 -13.04 -27.12 -7.78
CA LEU A 112 -12.23 -27.72 -6.73
C LEU A 112 -11.01 -28.36 -7.40
N ILE A 113 -9.82 -27.92 -7.02
CA ILE A 113 -8.55 -28.29 -7.68
C ILE A 113 -7.63 -28.93 -6.66
N ALA A 114 -7.17 -30.14 -6.91
CA ALA A 114 -6.13 -30.75 -6.10
C ALA A 114 -4.83 -29.94 -6.21
N THR A 115 -4.20 -29.59 -5.09
CA THR A 115 -2.93 -28.80 -5.06
C THR A 115 -1.68 -29.65 -4.91
N GLN A 116 -1.88 -30.96 -4.88
CA GLN A 116 -0.89 -31.99 -4.68
C GLN A 116 -1.53 -33.33 -5.02
N ALA A 117 -0.71 -34.38 -5.14
CA ALA A 117 -1.22 -35.73 -5.20
C ALA A 117 -2.03 -36.05 -3.93
N HIS A 118 -3.27 -36.53 -4.09
CA HIS A 118 -4.07 -36.94 -2.95
C HIS A 118 -3.60 -38.30 -2.43
N THR A 119 -3.27 -38.34 -1.14
CA THR A 119 -2.89 -39.55 -0.40
C THR A 119 -3.65 -39.61 0.91
N ALA A 120 -3.46 -40.65 1.72
CA ALA A 120 -4.12 -40.77 3.03
C ALA A 120 -3.75 -39.63 4.00
N SER A 121 -2.57 -39.03 3.86
CA SER A 121 -2.08 -37.96 4.74
C SER A 121 -2.05 -36.58 4.08
N ALA A 122 -2.58 -36.46 2.87
CA ALA A 122 -2.32 -35.28 2.04
C ALA A 122 -3.45 -35.09 1.01
N GLN A 123 -4.43 -34.25 1.31
CA GLN A 123 -5.61 -34.02 0.45
C GLN A 123 -5.82 -32.53 0.09
N GLY A 124 -4.71 -31.78 0.01
CA GLY A 124 -4.74 -30.35 -0.35
C GLY A 124 -5.61 -30.10 -1.57
N THR A 125 -6.60 -29.22 -1.42
CA THR A 125 -7.56 -28.88 -2.47
C THR A 125 -7.90 -27.40 -2.36
N ASP A 126 -7.68 -26.67 -3.44
CA ASP A 126 -8.03 -25.25 -3.55
C ASP A 126 -9.40 -25.08 -4.20
N PHE A 127 -10.00 -23.93 -3.95
CA PHE A 127 -11.25 -23.50 -4.56
C PHE A 127 -11.01 -22.28 -5.44
N ARG A 128 -11.53 -22.26 -6.66
CA ARG A 128 -11.42 -21.09 -7.56
C ARG A 128 -12.71 -20.75 -8.26
N VAL A 129 -12.90 -19.46 -8.51
CA VAL A 129 -14.05 -18.90 -9.24
C VAL A 129 -13.58 -18.39 -10.59
N LEU A 130 -14.34 -18.71 -11.64
CA LEU A 130 -14.08 -18.35 -13.02
C LEU A 130 -15.22 -17.51 -13.58
N ALA A 131 -14.89 -16.52 -14.40
CA ALA A 131 -15.85 -15.76 -15.18
C ALA A 131 -15.26 -15.36 -16.53
N THR A 132 -16.13 -15.17 -17.52
CA THR A 132 -15.80 -14.64 -18.83
C THR A 132 -16.04 -13.12 -18.88
N PRO A 133 -15.05 -12.30 -19.26
CA PRO A 133 -15.24 -10.86 -19.45
C PRO A 133 -16.30 -10.53 -20.51
N LEU A 134 -16.93 -9.36 -20.37
CA LEU A 134 -17.87 -8.85 -21.39
C LEU A 134 -17.18 -8.78 -22.76
N GLY A 135 -17.86 -9.28 -23.79
CA GLY A 135 -17.34 -9.33 -25.16
C GLY A 135 -16.36 -10.46 -25.45
N ALA A 136 -16.01 -11.29 -24.47
CA ALA A 136 -15.17 -12.48 -24.66
C ALA A 136 -16.00 -13.76 -24.81
N THR A 137 -15.41 -14.78 -25.46
CA THR A 137 -15.97 -16.14 -25.49
C THR A 137 -15.49 -16.95 -24.29
N GLN A 138 -16.00 -18.18 -24.12
CA GLN A 138 -15.54 -19.13 -23.09
C GLN A 138 -14.02 -19.32 -23.02
N SER A 139 -13.31 -19.13 -24.14
CA SER A 139 -11.85 -19.24 -24.22
C SER A 139 -11.13 -18.09 -23.51
N GLY A 140 -11.78 -16.93 -23.36
CA GLY A 140 -11.26 -15.76 -22.65
C GLY A 140 -11.60 -15.72 -21.16
N ARG A 141 -12.16 -16.81 -20.59
CA ARG A 141 -12.47 -16.86 -19.16
C ARG A 141 -11.21 -16.77 -18.30
N VAL A 142 -11.33 -16.14 -17.14
CA VAL A 142 -10.23 -15.93 -16.20
C VAL A 142 -10.55 -16.47 -14.82
N TYR A 143 -9.51 -16.78 -14.05
CA TYR A 143 -9.65 -16.95 -12.61
C TYR A 143 -9.92 -15.57 -11.99
N VAL A 144 -11.12 -15.38 -11.47
CA VAL A 144 -11.52 -14.12 -10.82
C VAL A 144 -10.87 -14.05 -9.44
N ALA A 145 -11.01 -15.14 -8.68
CA ALA A 145 -10.39 -15.30 -7.36
C ALA A 145 -10.05 -16.78 -7.13
N ASN A 146 -8.92 -17.02 -6.47
CA ASN A 146 -8.51 -18.32 -5.96
C ASN A 146 -8.44 -18.25 -4.44
N PHE A 147 -8.94 -19.29 -3.78
CA PHE A 147 -8.97 -19.48 -2.34
C PHE A 147 -8.15 -20.72 -2.06
N ASN A 148 -6.98 -20.54 -1.45
CA ASN A 148 -6.04 -21.64 -1.26
C ASN A 148 -6.18 -22.29 0.11
N GLY A 149 -5.60 -23.48 0.26
CA GLY A 149 -5.53 -24.20 1.53
C GLY A 149 -4.77 -23.47 2.66
N ASP A 150 -4.00 -22.43 2.34
CA ASP A 150 -3.30 -21.59 3.33
C ASP A 150 -4.22 -20.51 3.94
N GLY A 151 -5.43 -20.32 3.40
CA GLY A 151 -6.37 -19.30 3.84
C GLY A 151 -6.23 -17.94 3.12
N ASP A 152 -5.51 -17.90 2.01
CA ASP A 152 -5.35 -16.69 1.20
C ASP A 152 -6.46 -16.52 0.16
N VAL A 153 -6.69 -15.26 -0.25
CA VAL A 153 -7.53 -14.91 -1.40
C VAL A 153 -6.69 -14.21 -2.45
N ILE A 154 -6.59 -14.80 -3.64
CA ILE A 154 -5.72 -14.32 -4.71
C ILE A 154 -6.58 -13.85 -5.88
N VAL A 155 -6.61 -12.53 -6.09
CA VAL A 155 -7.36 -11.86 -7.14
C VAL A 155 -6.38 -11.46 -8.25
N SER A 156 -6.16 -12.35 -9.21
CA SER A 156 -5.07 -12.21 -10.19
C SER A 156 -5.52 -12.03 -11.64
N LYS A 157 -6.83 -12.08 -11.93
CA LYS A 157 -7.37 -12.05 -13.31
C LYS A 157 -6.69 -13.09 -14.22
N GLY A 158 -6.56 -14.32 -13.72
CA GLY A 158 -6.00 -15.44 -14.49
C GLY A 158 -4.47 -15.54 -14.52
N LEU A 159 -3.73 -14.61 -13.91
CA LEU A 159 -2.26 -14.60 -13.97
C LEU A 159 -1.61 -15.70 -13.12
N THR A 160 -2.14 -15.93 -11.92
CA THR A 160 -1.59 -16.92 -10.98
C THR A 160 -2.69 -17.46 -10.06
N GLN A 161 -2.51 -18.67 -9.56
CA GLN A 161 -3.37 -19.30 -8.55
C GLN A 161 -2.76 -19.32 -7.16
N ARG A 162 -1.47 -18.96 -7.05
CA ARG A 162 -0.73 -18.85 -5.79
C ARG A 162 -0.22 -17.42 -5.64
N LYS A 163 0.10 -17.03 -4.41
CA LYS A 163 0.72 -15.74 -4.16
C LYS A 163 2.00 -15.57 -4.95
N VAL A 164 2.20 -14.38 -5.51
CA VAL A 164 3.43 -14.00 -6.21
C VAL A 164 4.59 -13.88 -5.23
N VAL A 165 4.31 -13.50 -3.98
CA VAL A 165 5.30 -13.41 -2.88
C VAL A 165 5.14 -14.62 -1.94
N PRO A 166 5.96 -15.68 -2.07
CA PRO A 166 5.77 -16.92 -1.33
C PRO A 166 5.91 -16.77 0.19
N GLU A 167 6.73 -15.83 0.66
CA GLU A 167 6.98 -15.55 2.09
C GLU A 167 5.74 -14.97 2.81
N GLU A 168 4.76 -14.49 2.04
CA GLU A 168 3.52 -13.87 2.51
C GLU A 168 2.31 -14.83 2.44
N ARG A 169 2.53 -16.12 2.15
CA ARG A 169 1.48 -17.15 2.17
C ARG A 169 0.84 -17.29 3.55
N GLY A 170 -0.48 -17.50 3.57
CA GLY A 170 -1.29 -17.60 4.78
C GLY A 170 -1.53 -16.27 5.50
N ARG A 171 -1.24 -15.13 4.86
CA ARG A 171 -1.41 -13.79 5.44
C ARG A 171 -2.65 -13.05 4.94
N GLY A 172 -3.41 -13.63 4.00
CA GLY A 172 -4.68 -13.07 3.53
C GLY A 172 -4.71 -12.73 2.05
N ILE A 173 -5.06 -11.50 1.70
CA ILE A 173 -5.43 -11.11 0.33
C ILE A 173 -4.21 -10.69 -0.51
N GLU A 174 -4.14 -11.13 -1.77
CA GLU A 174 -3.21 -10.62 -2.79
C GLU A 174 -3.99 -10.18 -4.04
N ILE A 175 -3.70 -8.98 -4.54
CA ILE A 175 -4.23 -8.47 -5.82
C ILE A 175 -3.07 -8.37 -6.80
N ALA A 176 -3.08 -9.21 -7.84
CA ALA A 176 -2.05 -9.22 -8.87
C ALA A 176 -2.63 -8.72 -10.20
N ARG A 177 -1.90 -7.82 -10.86
CA ARG A 177 -2.26 -7.25 -12.16
C ARG A 177 -1.01 -7.12 -13.02
N ASN A 178 -1.19 -7.20 -14.33
CA ASN A 178 -0.17 -6.89 -15.32
C ASN A 178 -0.70 -5.75 -16.20
N ALA A 179 0.14 -4.78 -16.55
CA ALA A 179 -0.21 -3.61 -17.36
C ALA A 179 -1.46 -2.82 -16.87
N ALA A 180 -1.76 -2.90 -15.57
CA ALA A 180 -2.84 -2.19 -14.91
C ALA A 180 -2.56 -2.10 -13.39
N PRO A 181 -3.03 -1.06 -12.70
CA PRO A 181 -2.82 -0.93 -11.25
C PRO A 181 -3.57 -2.02 -10.48
N ALA A 182 -2.90 -2.59 -9.48
CA ALA A 182 -3.54 -3.40 -8.46
C ALA A 182 -4.20 -2.48 -7.42
N GLU A 183 -5.48 -2.17 -7.63
CA GLU A 183 -6.20 -1.15 -6.86
C GLU A 183 -7.21 -1.76 -5.87
N ILE A 184 -7.32 -1.14 -4.70
CA ILE A 184 -8.45 -1.28 -3.78
C ILE A 184 -9.21 0.05 -3.78
N SER A 185 -10.41 0.07 -4.35
CA SER A 185 -11.27 1.25 -4.37
C SER A 185 -12.27 1.21 -3.22
N LEU A 186 -12.34 2.28 -2.42
CA LEU A 186 -13.29 2.42 -1.32
C LEU A 186 -14.27 3.54 -1.66
N VAL A 187 -15.53 3.21 -1.92
CA VAL A 187 -16.58 4.17 -2.30
C VAL A 187 -17.60 4.28 -1.15
N SER A 188 -17.89 5.50 -0.71
CA SER A 188 -18.80 5.76 0.41
C SER A 188 -19.63 7.03 0.20
N ASN A 189 -20.89 6.99 0.62
CA ASN A 189 -21.82 8.12 0.64
C ASN A 189 -22.07 8.64 2.07
N TYR A 190 -21.20 8.29 3.04
CA TYR A 190 -21.36 8.67 4.44
C TYR A 190 -20.86 10.10 4.70
N PRO A 191 -21.62 10.97 5.40
CA PRO A 191 -21.25 12.38 5.63
C PRO A 191 -20.13 12.61 6.68
N GLY A 192 -19.33 11.58 6.98
CA GLY A 192 -18.24 11.59 7.96
C GLY A 192 -17.00 10.88 7.44
N PHE A 193 -16.37 10.02 8.26
CA PHE A 193 -15.29 9.15 7.78
C PHE A 193 -15.85 8.10 6.80
N GLY A 194 -15.87 8.45 5.51
CA GLY A 194 -16.51 7.63 4.48
C GLY A 194 -15.85 6.26 4.26
N SER A 195 -14.53 6.21 4.23
CA SER A 195 -13.77 5.00 3.92
C SER A 195 -12.58 4.88 4.86
N LEU A 196 -12.29 3.67 5.32
CA LEU A 196 -11.31 3.43 6.36
C LEU A 196 -10.58 2.10 6.16
N ILE A 197 -9.27 2.11 6.39
CA ILE A 197 -8.47 0.90 6.63
C ILE A 197 -8.07 0.93 8.11
N ARG A 198 -8.49 -0.08 8.87
CA ARG A 198 -8.27 -0.17 10.33
C ARG A 198 -7.51 -1.44 10.67
N GLY A 199 -6.39 -1.29 11.36
CA GLY A 199 -5.69 -2.40 11.99
C GLY A 199 -5.99 -2.49 13.48
N TYR A 200 -5.92 -3.70 14.02
CA TYR A 200 -5.97 -3.99 15.45
C TYR A 200 -4.64 -4.64 15.84
N THR A 201 -4.07 -4.18 16.94
CA THR A 201 -2.89 -4.80 17.54
C THR A 201 -3.27 -5.33 18.91
N ILE A 202 -2.86 -6.56 19.21
CA ILE A 202 -3.15 -7.24 20.47
C ILE A 202 -1.86 -7.84 21.02
N GLY A 203 -1.79 -7.98 22.34
CA GLY A 203 -0.88 -8.95 22.94
C GLY A 203 -1.52 -10.34 22.95
N GLY A 204 -0.78 -11.35 23.39
CA GLY A 204 -1.31 -12.71 23.53
C GLY A 204 -1.59 -13.38 22.18
N THR A 205 -2.78 -13.97 22.03
CA THR A 205 -3.19 -14.68 20.79
C THR A 205 -4.55 -14.20 20.31
N VAL A 206 -4.90 -14.49 19.06
CA VAL A 206 -6.21 -14.10 18.49
C VAL A 206 -7.40 -14.66 19.28
N VAL A 207 -7.26 -15.86 19.84
CA VAL A 207 -8.31 -16.51 20.65
C VAL A 207 -8.28 -16.12 22.14
N ALA A 208 -7.22 -15.47 22.58
CA ALA A 208 -7.05 -14.97 23.95
C ALA A 208 -6.25 -13.64 23.91
N PRO A 209 -6.87 -12.54 23.44
CA PRO A 209 -6.18 -11.27 23.26
C PRO A 209 -5.88 -10.59 24.59
N THR A 210 -4.73 -9.93 24.67
CA THR A 210 -4.35 -9.08 25.80
C THR A 210 -4.01 -7.67 25.33
N ALA A 211 -3.67 -6.78 26.27
CA ALA A 211 -3.34 -5.40 25.98
C ALA A 211 -2.20 -5.28 24.95
N THR A 212 -2.33 -4.29 24.06
CA THR A 212 -1.35 -4.00 23.00
C THR A 212 0.05 -3.78 23.57
N PRO A 213 1.05 -4.58 23.17
CA PRO A 213 2.44 -4.36 23.54
C PRO A 213 3.00 -3.09 22.91
N GLY A 214 3.95 -2.45 23.59
CA GLY A 214 4.73 -1.35 23.01
C GLY A 214 5.42 -1.78 21.72
N SER A 215 5.62 -0.82 20.81
CA SER A 215 6.12 -1.02 19.45
C SER A 215 5.22 -1.83 18.52
N SER A 216 4.04 -2.27 18.96
CA SER A 216 3.03 -2.82 18.03
C SER A 216 2.62 -1.75 17.04
N ALA A 217 2.49 -2.12 15.76
CA ALA A 217 2.27 -1.16 14.69
C ALA A 217 1.21 -1.61 13.68
N VAL A 218 0.54 -0.63 13.10
CA VAL A 218 -0.24 -0.76 11.86
C VAL A 218 0.37 0.21 10.87
N GLY A 219 0.70 -0.24 9.66
CA GLY A 219 1.34 0.62 8.68
C GLY A 219 1.02 0.26 7.25
N ILE A 220 1.30 1.22 6.39
CA ILE A 220 1.25 1.07 4.93
C ILE A 220 2.70 1.17 4.44
N GLY A 221 3.18 0.09 3.82
CA GLY A 221 4.58 -0.06 3.46
C GLY A 221 4.78 -0.32 1.97
N LEU A 222 5.93 0.09 1.46
CA LEU A 222 6.42 -0.25 0.12
C LEU A 222 7.43 -1.38 0.23
N CYS A 223 7.03 -2.59 -0.17
CA CYS A 223 7.94 -3.70 -0.45
C CYS A 223 8.27 -3.72 -1.96
N GLY A 224 9.27 -4.48 -2.37
CA GLY A 224 9.64 -4.57 -3.78
C GLY A 224 10.54 -5.76 -4.08
N HIS A 225 10.89 -5.93 -5.36
CA HIS A 225 11.90 -6.90 -5.81
C HIS A 225 13.19 -6.14 -6.11
N ASP A 226 14.33 -6.59 -5.58
CA ASP A 226 15.63 -5.89 -5.75
C ASP A 226 16.42 -6.34 -6.99
N GLY A 227 15.82 -7.23 -7.80
CA GLY A 227 16.43 -7.87 -8.96
C GLY A 227 16.83 -9.33 -8.67
N SER A 228 16.92 -9.73 -7.41
CA SER A 228 17.20 -11.10 -6.98
C SER A 228 16.04 -11.74 -6.19
N ALA A 229 15.41 -10.99 -5.29
CA ALA A 229 14.30 -11.47 -4.48
C ALA A 229 13.32 -10.36 -4.07
N PHE A 230 12.14 -10.75 -3.59
CA PHE A 230 11.27 -9.85 -2.86
C PHE A 230 11.90 -9.49 -1.50
N VAL A 231 11.88 -8.21 -1.16
CA VAL A 231 12.45 -7.68 0.08
C VAL A 231 11.37 -7.03 0.93
N GLY A 232 11.58 -7.06 2.25
CA GLY A 232 10.72 -6.37 3.21
C GLY A 232 10.66 -4.86 2.96
N SER A 233 9.70 -4.19 3.62
CA SER A 233 9.37 -2.80 3.30
C SER A 233 10.58 -1.85 3.34
N LYS A 234 10.75 -1.03 2.29
CA LYS A 234 11.81 -0.01 2.17
C LYS A 234 11.32 1.41 2.47
N ALA A 235 10.02 1.61 2.53
CA ALA A 235 9.39 2.79 3.12
C ALA A 235 8.14 2.34 3.90
N ILE A 236 7.81 3.03 4.98
CA ILE A 236 6.57 2.78 5.73
C ILE A 236 6.06 4.08 6.37
N VAL A 237 4.75 4.27 6.33
CA VAL A 237 4.03 5.14 7.25
C VAL A 237 3.38 4.24 8.29
N ALA A 238 3.77 4.39 9.56
CA ALA A 238 3.34 3.50 10.63
C ALA A 238 2.69 4.27 11.79
N LEU A 239 1.58 3.74 12.28
CA LEU A 239 0.91 4.09 13.52
C LEU A 239 1.40 3.10 14.59
N ILE A 240 2.06 3.57 15.63
CA ILE A 240 2.82 2.70 16.55
C ILE A 240 2.39 2.97 18.00
N ALA A 241 2.21 1.91 18.78
CA ALA A 241 2.04 2.00 20.23
C ALA A 241 3.37 2.42 20.89
N GLY A 242 3.39 3.55 21.58
CA GLY A 242 4.59 4.09 22.22
C GLY A 242 5.09 3.23 23.37
N THR A 243 4.14 2.67 24.13
CA THR A 243 4.39 1.78 25.26
C THR A 243 3.34 0.67 25.28
N ASN A 244 3.45 -0.25 26.23
CA ASN A 244 2.35 -1.16 26.53
C ASN A 244 1.11 -0.34 26.89
N TRP A 245 -0.02 -0.68 26.28
CA TRP A 245 -1.30 -0.05 26.59
C TRP A 245 -1.87 -0.58 27.89
N THR A 246 -2.66 0.27 28.55
CA THR A 246 -3.48 -0.04 29.73
C THR A 246 -4.89 0.50 29.52
N THR A 247 -5.79 0.28 30.47
CA THR A 247 -7.15 0.83 30.42
C THR A 247 -7.20 2.36 30.53
N THR A 248 -6.11 3.01 30.96
CA THR A 248 -6.04 4.46 31.16
C THR A 248 -4.92 5.14 30.34
N SER A 249 -4.13 4.38 29.59
CA SER A 249 -3.01 4.91 28.81
C SER A 249 -2.80 4.11 27.52
N THR A 250 -2.97 4.77 26.38
CA THR A 250 -2.85 4.17 25.04
C THR A 250 -2.01 5.06 24.11
N PRO A 251 -0.78 5.43 24.50
CA PRO A 251 0.02 6.38 23.74
C PRO A 251 0.36 5.82 22.36
N THR A 252 0.28 6.69 21.35
CA THR A 252 0.62 6.35 19.97
C THR A 252 1.42 7.46 19.33
N PHE A 253 2.28 7.10 18.38
CA PHE A 253 2.99 8.05 17.55
C PHE A 253 2.92 7.62 16.07
N VAL A 254 3.10 8.59 15.18
CA VAL A 254 3.16 8.37 13.73
C VAL A 254 4.61 8.43 13.28
N SER A 255 5.06 7.42 12.55
CA SER A 255 6.43 7.28 12.05
C SER A 255 6.49 7.36 10.54
N LEU A 256 7.43 8.17 10.02
CA LEU A 256 7.79 8.23 8.60
C LEU A 256 9.18 7.61 8.42
N GLU A 257 9.28 6.48 7.71
CA GLU A 257 10.54 5.76 7.51
C GLU A 257 10.86 5.58 6.04
N THR A 258 12.13 5.79 5.68
CA THR A 258 12.62 5.69 4.30
C THR A 258 14.00 5.06 4.25
N THR A 259 14.38 4.54 3.09
CA THR A 259 15.71 4.00 2.79
C THR A 259 16.47 4.99 1.91
N ALA A 260 17.72 5.31 2.26
CA ALA A 260 18.54 6.23 1.48
C ALA A 260 19.06 5.57 0.18
N ALA A 261 19.35 6.37 -0.84
CA ALA A 261 20.00 5.87 -2.05
C ALA A 261 21.35 5.21 -1.70
N GLY A 262 21.65 4.07 -2.32
CA GLY A 262 22.85 3.26 -2.01
C GLY A 262 22.78 2.47 -0.69
N SER A 263 21.62 2.43 -0.02
CA SER A 263 21.40 1.66 1.21
C SER A 263 20.24 0.68 1.05
N THR A 264 20.26 -0.39 1.84
CA THR A 264 19.15 -1.34 2.00
C THR A 264 18.46 -1.22 3.36
N THR A 265 18.98 -0.35 4.24
CA THR A 265 18.52 -0.16 5.61
C THR A 265 17.49 0.95 5.68
N ARG A 266 16.25 0.57 6.01
CA ARG A 266 15.19 1.52 6.31
C ARG A 266 15.43 2.14 7.68
N THR A 267 15.28 3.45 7.78
CA THR A 267 15.39 4.17 9.06
C THR A 267 14.28 5.18 9.21
N ARG A 268 13.88 5.42 10.46
CA ARG A 268 12.92 6.47 10.81
C ARG A 268 13.52 7.85 10.59
N ARG A 269 12.74 8.74 9.97
CA ARG A 269 13.17 10.10 9.62
C ARG A 269 12.50 11.14 10.51
N TRP A 270 11.18 11.12 10.53
CA TRP A 270 10.34 12.08 11.25
C TRP A 270 9.22 11.36 11.99
N VAL A 271 8.82 11.94 13.12
CA VAL A 271 7.75 11.41 13.98
C VAL A 271 6.81 12.52 14.40
N VAL A 272 5.51 12.22 14.41
CA VAL A 272 4.55 12.93 15.27
C VAL A 272 4.46 12.13 16.57
N ALA A 273 5.05 12.64 17.64
CA ALA A 273 5.14 11.97 18.93
C ALA A 273 3.79 11.88 19.63
N ASP A 274 3.68 11.05 20.66
CA ASP A 274 2.46 10.91 21.47
C ASP A 274 2.08 12.21 22.20
N SER A 275 3.05 13.10 22.43
CA SER A 275 2.83 14.47 22.93
C SER A 275 2.38 15.47 21.87
N GLY A 276 2.26 15.05 20.59
CA GLY A 276 1.86 15.89 19.47
C GLY A 276 2.99 16.67 18.79
N HIS A 277 4.25 16.48 19.20
CA HIS A 277 5.40 17.14 18.57
C HIS A 277 5.77 16.50 17.23
N LEU A 278 5.97 17.31 16.20
CA LEU A 278 6.67 16.89 14.98
C LEU A 278 8.17 17.06 15.22
N GLN A 279 8.92 15.95 15.23
CA GLN A 279 10.35 15.96 15.52
C GLN A 279 11.15 15.01 14.63
N PRO A 280 12.42 15.34 14.35
CA PRO A 280 13.33 14.41 13.70
C PRO A 280 13.58 13.20 14.59
N SER A 281 13.77 12.03 14.00
CA SER A 281 14.05 10.80 14.75
C SER A 281 15.52 10.60 15.12
N ALA A 282 16.39 11.47 14.60
CA ALA A 282 17.80 11.53 14.95
C ALA A 282 18.18 13.00 15.18
N ASP A 283 18.87 13.26 16.28
CA ASP A 283 19.30 14.60 16.66
C ASP A 283 20.28 15.19 15.64
N ASN A 284 20.16 16.48 15.36
CA ASN A 284 21.03 17.25 14.45
C ASN A 284 21.34 16.55 13.10
N THR A 285 20.39 15.79 12.55
CA THR A 285 20.62 14.93 11.36
C THR A 285 19.77 15.33 10.15
N TYR A 286 18.57 15.87 10.35
CA TYR A 286 17.61 16.09 9.27
C TYR A 286 17.25 17.57 9.12
N ASP A 287 17.33 18.06 7.89
CA ASP A 287 16.94 19.42 7.53
C ASP A 287 15.44 19.57 7.31
N LEU A 288 14.97 20.82 7.36
CA LEU A 288 13.64 21.23 6.93
C LEU A 288 13.73 22.04 5.62
N GLY A 289 13.66 21.32 4.50
CA GLY A 289 13.84 21.88 3.16
C GLY A 289 15.30 21.77 2.68
N SER A 290 15.58 22.36 1.52
CA SER A 290 16.93 22.43 0.93
C SER A 290 17.08 23.69 0.08
N GLY A 291 18.30 23.98 -0.40
CA GLY A 291 18.58 25.14 -1.27
C GLY A 291 17.66 25.21 -2.50
N SER A 292 17.39 24.06 -3.13
CA SER A 292 16.49 23.94 -4.30
C SER A 292 15.01 23.69 -3.93
N SER A 293 14.69 23.49 -2.66
CA SER A 293 13.35 23.09 -2.20
C SER A 293 13.05 23.70 -0.83
N ARG A 294 12.94 25.03 -0.83
CA ARG A 294 12.81 25.85 0.38
C ARG A 294 11.38 25.86 0.91
N VAL A 295 11.24 25.85 2.24
CA VAL A 295 9.97 26.15 2.90
C VAL A 295 9.64 27.62 2.66
N ARG A 296 8.43 27.88 2.15
CA ARG A 296 7.99 29.23 1.77
C ARG A 296 7.98 30.20 2.96
N GLN A 297 7.43 29.77 4.09
CA GLN A 297 7.29 30.57 5.30
C GLN A 297 7.01 29.69 6.51
N ILE A 298 7.53 30.06 7.68
CA ILE A 298 7.27 29.40 8.97
C ILE A 298 6.39 30.32 9.81
N TYR A 299 5.30 29.79 10.37
CA TYR A 299 4.44 30.48 11.32
C TYR A 299 4.60 29.83 12.69
N SER A 300 5.03 30.60 13.69
CA SER A 300 5.21 30.15 15.06
C SER A 300 4.84 31.25 16.03
N ASN A 301 4.37 30.88 17.23
CA ASN A 301 4.08 31.85 18.28
C ASN A 301 5.36 32.44 18.87
N ASN A 302 6.37 31.59 19.09
CA ASN A 302 7.69 32.00 19.55
C ASN A 302 8.72 31.81 18.41
N SER A 303 9.82 32.55 18.47
CA SER A 303 10.95 32.40 17.55
C SER A 303 11.60 31.02 17.63
N ALA A 304 12.34 30.65 16.60
CA ALA A 304 13.13 29.42 16.60
C ALA A 304 14.21 29.46 17.70
N ILE A 305 14.36 28.35 18.42
CA ILE A 305 15.44 28.16 19.39
C ILE A 305 16.67 27.65 18.64
N SER A 306 17.81 28.29 18.84
CA SER A 306 19.12 27.84 18.37
C SER A 306 20.01 27.52 19.56
N THR A 307 20.59 26.33 19.60
CA THR A 307 21.49 25.91 20.68
C THR A 307 22.71 26.83 20.72
N SER A 308 22.93 27.49 21.86
CA SER A 308 24.08 28.37 22.08
C SER A 308 24.80 28.08 23.39
N ASP A 309 25.04 26.79 23.64
CA ASP A 309 25.77 26.30 24.80
C ASP A 309 27.28 26.60 24.69
N ALA A 310 27.90 27.03 25.80
CA ALA A 310 29.34 27.31 25.85
C ALA A 310 30.18 26.03 25.79
N GLU A 311 29.66 24.90 26.27
CA GLU A 311 30.38 23.61 26.24
C GLU A 311 30.52 23.05 24.83
N LEU A 312 29.68 23.50 23.91
CA LEU A 312 29.66 23.08 22.50
C LEU A 312 30.41 24.04 21.58
N LYS A 313 31.11 25.04 22.13
CA LYS A 313 31.76 26.11 21.36
C LYS A 313 33.21 26.30 21.77
N THR A 314 34.04 26.69 20.81
CA THR A 314 35.34 27.27 21.12
C THR A 314 35.15 28.60 21.85
N SER A 315 36.14 29.02 22.65
CA SER A 315 36.11 30.30 23.36
C SER A 315 35.80 31.45 22.38
N PRO A 316 34.71 32.21 22.59
CA PRO A 316 34.39 33.35 21.75
C PRO A 316 35.50 34.41 21.81
N ARG A 317 35.81 35.02 20.67
CA ARG A 317 36.69 36.21 20.58
C ARG A 317 35.88 37.41 20.11
N ASP A 318 36.41 38.61 20.38
CA ASP A 318 35.85 39.83 19.82
C ASP A 318 36.21 40.00 18.34
N LEU A 319 35.50 40.92 17.67
CA LEU A 319 35.79 41.31 16.29
C LEU A 319 37.06 42.15 16.22
N ASN A 320 37.89 41.93 15.19
CA ASN A 320 39.05 42.77 14.91
C ASN A 320 38.65 44.08 14.19
N ALA A 321 39.61 44.96 13.92
CA ALA A 321 39.34 46.28 13.35
C ALA A 321 38.73 46.19 11.94
N GLU A 322 39.22 45.28 11.10
CA GLU A 322 38.75 45.04 9.75
C GLU A 322 37.33 44.44 9.74
N GLU A 323 37.05 43.51 10.65
CA GLU A 323 35.73 42.93 10.85
C GLU A 323 34.72 43.97 11.32
N LEU A 324 35.10 44.79 12.31
CA LEU A 324 34.26 45.89 12.79
C LEU A 324 33.95 46.87 11.65
N ALA A 325 34.95 47.26 10.87
CA ALA A 325 34.77 48.17 9.73
C ALA A 325 33.85 47.56 8.66
N ALA A 326 34.08 46.30 8.28
CA ALA A 326 33.27 45.60 7.27
C ALA A 326 31.81 45.45 7.70
N PHE A 327 31.53 44.97 8.92
CA PHE A 327 30.15 44.80 9.38
C PHE A 327 29.45 46.14 9.62
N SER A 328 30.19 47.18 9.98
CA SER A 328 29.65 48.54 10.05
C SER A 328 29.25 49.06 8.66
N GLU A 329 30.07 48.82 7.64
CA GLU A 329 29.75 49.19 6.25
C GLU A 329 28.58 48.37 5.70
N ILE A 330 28.52 47.06 5.97
CA ILE A 330 27.37 46.21 5.61
C ILE A 330 26.07 46.75 6.21
N GLY A 331 26.10 47.22 7.47
CA GLY A 331 24.96 47.85 8.12
C GLY A 331 24.46 49.15 7.44
N ARG A 332 25.27 49.76 6.57
CA ARG A 332 24.95 50.98 5.81
C ARG A 332 24.58 50.73 4.34
N LEU A 333 24.59 49.48 3.87
CA LEU A 333 24.17 49.14 2.51
C LEU A 333 22.70 49.51 2.26
N PRO A 334 22.24 49.59 0.99
CA PRO A 334 20.83 49.78 0.68
C PRO A 334 19.96 48.65 1.28
N MET A 335 18.90 49.01 2.01
CA MET A 335 18.15 48.06 2.85
C MET A 335 16.80 47.62 2.30
N LEU A 336 16.15 48.37 1.42
CA LEU A 336 14.77 48.10 1.01
C LEU A 336 14.71 47.51 -0.41
N TRP A 337 14.05 46.36 -0.54
CA TRP A 337 13.89 45.68 -1.82
C TRP A 337 12.54 44.96 -1.92
N ARG A 338 12.17 44.55 -3.15
CA ARG A 338 10.98 43.75 -3.46
C ARG A 338 11.38 42.54 -4.27
N TRP A 339 10.63 41.44 -4.14
CA TRP A 339 10.80 40.30 -5.04
C TRP A 339 10.36 40.68 -6.45
N LEU A 340 11.20 40.41 -7.45
CA LEU A 340 10.87 40.61 -8.87
C LEU A 340 9.77 39.65 -9.36
N SER A 341 9.69 38.47 -8.74
CA SER A 341 8.77 37.40 -9.13
C SER A 341 7.77 37.12 -8.01
N LYS A 342 6.68 37.88 -7.99
CA LYS A 342 5.44 37.42 -7.35
C LYS A 342 4.44 37.16 -8.45
N ALA A 343 3.97 35.93 -8.58
CA ALA A 343 2.99 35.56 -9.59
C ALA A 343 1.77 36.49 -9.53
N GLY A 344 1.49 37.19 -10.63
CA GLY A 344 0.33 38.09 -10.76
C GLY A 344 0.50 39.50 -10.16
N CYS A 345 1.70 39.92 -9.78
CA CYS A 345 1.96 41.27 -9.27
C CYS A 345 3.09 41.94 -10.06
N SER A 346 2.95 43.22 -10.40
CA SER A 346 4.08 44.00 -10.89
C SER A 346 5.12 44.18 -9.78
N ALA A 347 6.36 44.53 -10.13
CA ALA A 347 7.41 44.78 -9.14
C ALA A 347 6.99 45.84 -8.10
N ASP A 348 6.12 46.78 -8.48
CA ASP A 348 5.64 47.87 -7.64
C ASP A 348 4.53 47.45 -6.64
N ASP A 349 3.83 46.35 -6.91
CA ASP A 349 2.73 45.82 -6.08
C ASP A 349 3.21 44.90 -4.93
N GLY A 350 4.51 44.61 -4.87
CA GLY A 350 5.11 43.79 -3.81
C GLY A 350 5.01 44.43 -2.42
N ARG A 351 5.46 43.75 -1.37
CA ARG A 351 5.77 44.41 -0.07
C ARG A 351 7.26 44.75 -0.05
N LEU A 352 7.62 45.84 0.63
CA LEU A 352 9.02 46.15 0.89
C LEU A 352 9.55 45.18 1.95
N HIS A 353 10.72 44.60 1.66
CA HIS A 353 11.49 43.77 2.57
C HIS A 353 12.78 44.48 2.96
N ALA A 354 13.32 44.15 4.13
CA ALA A 354 14.52 44.77 4.68
C ALA A 354 15.72 43.80 4.71
N GLY A 355 16.89 44.37 4.45
CA GLY A 355 18.22 43.74 4.53
C GLY A 355 19.00 43.88 3.22
N PRO A 356 20.34 43.76 3.26
CA PRO A 356 21.18 43.86 2.07
C PRO A 356 21.01 42.64 1.16
N THR A 357 21.41 42.77 -0.10
CA THR A 357 21.66 41.60 -0.95
C THR A 357 22.96 40.92 -0.50
N VAL A 358 23.03 39.59 -0.67
CA VAL A 358 24.21 38.82 -0.23
C VAL A 358 25.45 39.25 -1.00
N GLN A 359 25.31 39.52 -2.30
CA GLN A 359 26.40 39.93 -3.18
C GLN A 359 26.99 41.29 -2.78
N ALA A 360 26.15 42.26 -2.38
CA ALA A 360 26.65 43.54 -1.90
C ALA A 360 27.42 43.38 -0.59
N ALA A 361 26.92 42.56 0.32
CA ALA A 361 27.64 42.26 1.57
C ALA A 361 28.97 41.51 1.31
N ILE A 362 29.01 40.58 0.34
CA ILE A 362 30.25 39.91 -0.10
C ILE A 362 31.27 40.93 -0.62
N ALA A 363 30.85 41.88 -1.45
CA ALA A 363 31.75 42.91 -1.99
C ALA A 363 32.40 43.77 -0.88
N VAL A 364 31.66 44.05 0.20
CA VAL A 364 32.22 44.75 1.37
C VAL A 364 33.22 43.86 2.10
N MET A 365 32.93 42.57 2.30
CA MET A 365 33.91 41.66 2.92
C MET A 365 35.22 41.64 2.11
N ASP A 366 35.12 41.54 0.79
CA ASP A 366 36.27 41.52 -0.11
C ASP A 366 37.06 42.85 -0.07
N SER A 367 36.40 44.01 0.04
CA SER A 367 37.08 45.32 0.10
C SER A 367 37.88 45.53 1.39
N HIS A 368 37.45 44.89 2.49
CA HIS A 368 38.16 44.86 3.77
C HIS A 368 39.14 43.68 3.88
N GLY A 369 39.36 42.92 2.81
CA GLY A 369 40.30 41.80 2.77
C GLY A 369 39.84 40.56 3.58
N LEU A 370 38.54 40.45 3.86
CA LEU A 370 37.95 39.36 4.64
C LEU A 370 37.33 38.31 3.72
N ASN A 371 37.63 37.03 3.96
CA ASN A 371 36.96 35.94 3.27
C ASN A 371 35.58 35.68 3.87
N TRP A 372 34.52 36.09 3.18
CA TRP A 372 33.14 35.90 3.64
C TRP A 372 32.79 34.43 3.94
N ARG A 373 33.44 33.46 3.30
CA ARG A 373 33.20 32.01 3.54
C ARG A 373 33.61 31.55 4.93
N HIS A 374 34.36 32.35 5.68
CA HIS A 374 34.72 32.05 7.06
C HIS A 374 33.62 32.45 8.07
N TYR A 375 32.56 33.12 7.63
CA TYR A 375 31.51 33.66 8.49
C TYR A 375 30.18 32.94 8.24
N GLY A 376 29.60 32.36 9.30
CA GLY A 376 28.37 31.56 9.22
C GLY A 376 27.12 32.33 8.78
N CYS A 377 27.16 33.67 8.85
CA CYS A 377 26.07 34.52 8.39
C CYS A 377 25.87 34.50 6.87
N PHE A 378 26.88 34.09 6.09
CA PHE A 378 26.80 33.95 4.64
C PHE A 378 26.60 32.48 4.25
N CYS A 379 25.57 32.21 3.45
CA CYS A 379 25.29 30.88 2.93
C CYS A 379 25.43 30.86 1.41
N TYR A 380 25.94 29.74 0.90
CA TYR A 380 25.98 29.45 -0.53
C TYR A 380 25.70 27.97 -0.74
N ASP A 381 24.64 27.70 -1.49
CA ASP A 381 24.26 26.37 -1.91
C ASP A 381 24.28 26.32 -3.43
N SER A 382 24.86 25.25 -3.98
CA SER A 382 24.82 24.96 -5.41
C SER A 382 24.36 23.54 -5.63
N TRP A 383 23.65 23.31 -6.73
CA TRP A 383 23.17 21.99 -7.12
C TRP A 383 23.36 21.78 -8.61
N GLN A 384 23.63 20.53 -8.95
CA GLN A 384 23.78 20.11 -10.33
C GLN A 384 22.41 19.98 -11.02
N ALA A 385 22.46 20.02 -12.35
CA ALA A 385 21.31 19.68 -13.16
C ALA A 385 20.95 18.21 -12.94
N GLU A 386 19.66 17.95 -12.77
CA GLU A 386 19.10 16.61 -12.65
C GLU A 386 18.16 16.39 -13.84
N ALA A 387 18.41 15.34 -14.62
CA ALA A 387 17.49 14.95 -15.68
C ALA A 387 16.15 14.48 -15.09
N ALA A 388 15.09 14.59 -15.87
CA ALA A 388 13.79 14.04 -15.48
C ALA A 388 13.95 12.53 -15.22
N THR A 389 13.48 12.07 -14.08
CA THR A 389 13.34 10.63 -13.84
C THR A 389 12.01 10.21 -14.42
N VAL A 390 12.04 9.36 -15.44
CA VAL A 390 10.84 8.78 -16.06
C VAL A 390 10.72 7.31 -15.67
N ASN A 391 9.48 6.81 -15.56
CA ASN A 391 9.25 5.37 -15.47
C ASN A 391 9.41 4.70 -16.86
N ASP A 392 9.29 3.37 -16.90
CA ASP A 392 9.38 2.57 -18.14
C ASP A 392 8.25 2.90 -19.14
N GLU A 393 7.21 3.61 -18.69
CA GLU A 393 6.05 4.05 -19.48
C GLU A 393 6.22 5.50 -20.00
N GLY A 394 7.36 6.15 -19.70
CA GLY A 394 7.67 7.51 -20.13
C GLY A 394 7.04 8.62 -19.27
N GLU A 395 6.37 8.27 -18.17
CA GLU A 395 5.78 9.23 -17.23
C GLU A 395 6.85 9.80 -16.29
N VAL A 396 6.80 11.11 -16.07
CA VAL A 396 7.76 11.84 -15.22
C VAL A 396 7.48 11.56 -13.75
N ILE A 397 8.34 10.77 -13.10
CA ILE A 397 8.35 10.55 -11.64
C ILE A 397 8.93 11.77 -10.92
N ARG A 398 10.00 12.35 -11.47
CA ARG A 398 10.62 13.58 -10.98
C ARG A 398 10.94 14.49 -12.16
N PRO A 399 10.49 15.75 -12.16
CA PRO A 399 10.78 16.66 -13.27
C PRO A 399 12.28 16.94 -13.36
N ALA A 400 12.73 17.24 -14.58
CA ALA A 400 14.08 17.74 -14.78
C ALA A 400 14.26 19.06 -14.01
N ARG A 401 15.47 19.28 -13.50
CA ARG A 401 15.87 20.50 -12.81
C ARG A 401 17.19 20.96 -13.37
N ASP A 402 17.27 22.24 -13.73
CA ASP A 402 18.53 22.83 -14.15
C ASP A 402 19.50 23.00 -12.97
N ALA A 403 20.79 23.05 -13.30
CA ALA A 403 21.81 23.44 -12.35
C ALA A 403 21.53 24.86 -11.85
N GLY A 404 21.84 25.11 -10.60
CA GLY A 404 21.59 26.40 -10.00
C GLY A 404 22.42 26.62 -8.76
N GLU A 405 22.46 27.89 -8.36
CA GLU A 405 23.07 28.30 -7.12
C GLU A 405 22.18 29.34 -6.45
N ILE A 406 22.30 29.43 -5.13
CA ILE A 406 21.61 30.43 -4.35
C ILE A 406 22.49 30.93 -3.22
N TYR A 407 22.41 32.23 -3.00
CA TYR A 407 23.05 32.91 -1.90
C TYR A 407 22.00 33.22 -0.84
N GLY A 408 22.35 32.97 0.42
CA GLY A 408 21.49 33.22 1.57
C GLY A 408 22.22 33.98 2.68
N LEU A 409 21.45 34.57 3.58
CA LEU A 409 21.97 35.15 4.82
C LEU A 409 21.27 34.51 6.02
N ARG A 410 22.03 34.08 7.02
CA ARG A 410 21.50 33.86 8.37
C ARG A 410 21.38 35.22 9.03
N LYS A 411 20.20 35.81 8.90
CA LYS A 411 19.95 37.21 9.28
C LYS A 411 20.24 37.47 10.75
N ASP A 412 19.99 36.52 11.64
CA ASP A 412 20.26 36.71 13.07
C ASP A 412 21.75 36.84 13.36
N GLU A 413 22.59 35.98 12.78
CA GLU A 413 24.06 36.10 12.90
C GLU A 413 24.57 37.42 12.31
N LEU A 414 24.05 37.82 11.13
CA LEU A 414 24.41 39.09 10.50
C LEU A 414 24.05 40.28 11.40
N LEU A 415 22.84 40.28 11.98
CA LEU A 415 22.38 41.34 12.87
C LEU A 415 23.23 41.42 14.14
N PHE A 416 23.66 40.30 14.73
CA PHE A 416 24.58 40.31 15.87
C PHE A 416 25.93 40.97 15.53
N LEU A 417 26.49 40.65 14.35
CA LEU A 417 27.77 41.20 13.89
C LEU A 417 27.67 42.71 13.62
N VAL A 418 26.63 43.14 12.90
CA VAL A 418 26.34 44.56 12.65
C VAL A 418 26.11 45.31 13.96
N THR A 419 25.36 44.73 14.90
CA THR A 419 25.11 45.36 16.21
C THR A 419 26.39 45.53 17.02
N ARG A 420 27.29 44.53 17.02
CA ARG A 420 28.59 44.64 17.70
C ARG A 420 29.44 45.77 17.11
N ALA A 421 29.46 45.90 15.78
CA ALA A 421 30.17 46.97 15.09
C ALA A 421 29.61 48.36 15.48
N MET A 422 28.29 48.52 15.49
CA MET A 422 27.63 49.76 15.93
C MET A 422 27.96 50.12 17.39
N LEU A 423 27.98 49.14 18.29
CA LEU A 423 28.38 49.36 19.68
C LEU A 423 29.82 49.84 19.80
N SER A 424 30.73 49.26 19.02
CA SER A 424 32.15 49.69 19.02
C SER A 424 32.32 51.14 18.56
N GLU A 425 31.57 51.60 17.56
CA GLU A 425 31.59 53.00 17.14
C GLU A 425 31.00 53.93 18.21
N LEU A 426 29.93 53.51 18.88
CA LEU A 426 29.32 54.27 19.97
C LEU A 426 30.28 54.41 21.15
N ASP A 427 30.98 53.36 21.52
CA ASP A 427 31.99 53.39 22.59
C ASP A 427 33.15 54.31 22.21
N ALA A 428 33.62 54.28 20.96
CA ALA A 428 34.64 55.20 20.46
C ALA A 428 34.18 56.66 20.54
N MET A 429 32.94 56.96 20.15
CA MET A 429 32.35 58.31 20.26
C MET A 429 32.24 58.77 21.71
N ARG A 430 31.80 57.90 22.62
CA ARG A 430 31.69 58.20 24.05
C ARG A 430 33.04 58.47 24.70
N ASN A 431 34.08 57.75 24.29
CA ASN A 431 35.43 57.94 24.80
C ASN A 431 36.13 59.16 24.19
N ALA A 432 35.62 59.70 23.09
CA ALA A 432 36.13 60.90 22.43
C ALA A 432 35.42 62.20 22.85
N ALA A 433 34.31 62.10 23.59
CA ALA A 433 33.55 63.21 24.17
C ALA A 433 34.00 63.46 25.62
#